data_AF-A0A845LA04-F1
#
_entry.id   AF-A0A845LA04-F1
#
_cell.length_a   1.000
_cell.length_b   1.000
_cell.length_c   1.000
_cell.angle_alpha   90.00
_cell.angle_beta   90.00
_cell.angle_gamma   90.00
#
_symmetry.space_group_name_H-M   'P 1'
#
loop_
_entity.id
_entity.type
_entity.pdbx_description
1 polymer ?
#
loop_
_entity_poly.entity_id
_entity_poly.type
_entity_poly.pdbx_seq_one_letter_code
_entity_poly.pdbx_strand_id
1 'polypeptide(L)'
;MGMAAERLFPGGDQEDLGLDDLFDVIMRSMQEGLILINRQRVIHVINEAAIRILGLESVDSTVNRRIEEAVGPVFSRSSEEYLRTSPWMSVLRTGEPQYDVVRHTLSGLILSVNFVPVIKGGVAQGIMATIQDVTARIRLKEDLIRANQELEEAFSLTLPNYKVTHKLKTTPEYVDVYDPATGKITITAVIEDGSYRHVINALKVLADLHKQGITELIGIEKDTLVQAILFHDLGKVQPKAKVGDVVSPKNFFEDGVHHAERSAEFAQHYYNQPPDVVALIRYHHHREEELPASFPFRLMPMLRLLKLVDGISAGLTRRGNQVCFTVDGSSIIIRETSIHPDYNNIRSVDLFTGAKQALPNG
;
A
#
# COMPACT_ATOMS: atom_id res chain seq x y z
N MET A 1 -18.77 25.33 37.07
CA MET A 1 -20.12 24.75 36.99
C MET A 1 -19.97 23.32 36.48
N GLY A 2 -19.93 22.36 37.39
CA GLY A 2 -19.88 20.93 37.05
C GLY A 2 -21.29 20.40 36.83
N MET A 3 -21.53 19.78 35.68
CA MET A 3 -22.73 18.97 35.47
C MET A 3 -22.48 17.58 36.05
N ALA A 4 -23.27 17.24 37.06
CA ALA A 4 -23.36 15.92 37.64
C ALA A 4 -23.99 14.95 36.63
N ALA A 5 -23.32 13.81 36.40
CA ALA A 5 -23.90 12.66 35.74
C ALA A 5 -24.86 11.99 36.73
N GLU A 6 -26.17 12.21 36.55
CA GLU A 6 -27.22 11.52 37.29
C GLU A 6 -27.39 10.08 36.82
N ARG A 7 -27.05 9.15 37.73
CA ARG A 7 -27.68 7.85 38.03
C ARG A 7 -28.45 7.17 36.88
N LEU A 8 -27.80 6.21 36.22
CA LEU A 8 -28.43 5.24 35.30
C LEU A 8 -28.69 3.85 35.91
N PHE A 9 -28.45 3.64 37.20
CA PHE A 9 -28.76 2.38 37.87
C PHE A 9 -29.65 2.65 39.10
N PRO A 10 -30.98 2.51 38.98
CA PRO A 10 -31.84 2.50 40.16
C PRO A 10 -31.57 1.19 40.93
N GLY A 11 -31.51 1.29 42.25
CA GLY A 11 -31.25 0.16 43.12
C GLY A 11 -32.26 -0.98 42.92
N GLY A 12 -31.72 -2.18 42.80
CA GLY A 12 -32.39 -3.48 42.83
C GLY A 12 -31.29 -4.52 42.95
N ASP A 13 -31.49 -5.48 43.85
CA ASP A 13 -30.65 -6.60 44.26
C ASP A 13 -29.42 -6.94 43.38
N GLN A 14 -28.27 -7.16 44.03
CA GLN A 14 -27.09 -7.77 43.40
C GLN A 14 -27.44 -9.20 42.94
N GLU A 15 -28.10 -9.33 41.80
CA GLU A 15 -28.04 -10.54 40.98
C GLU A 15 -26.65 -10.54 40.33
N ASP A 16 -25.78 -11.40 40.84
CA ASP A 16 -24.53 -11.75 40.17
C ASP A 16 -24.85 -12.15 38.73
N LEU A 17 -24.27 -11.44 37.74
CA LEU A 17 -24.33 -11.83 36.34
C LEU A 17 -23.83 -13.28 36.22
N GLY A 18 -24.74 -14.21 35.96
CA GLY A 18 -24.41 -15.61 35.81
C GLY A 18 -23.50 -15.83 34.61
N LEU A 19 -22.71 -16.92 34.64
CA LEU A 19 -21.91 -17.34 33.48
C LEU A 19 -22.77 -17.51 32.22
N ASP A 20 -24.03 -17.92 32.38
CA ASP A 20 -25.00 -18.07 31.30
C ASP A 20 -25.45 -16.71 30.74
N ASP A 21 -25.71 -15.72 31.60
CA ASP A 21 -26.04 -14.35 31.18
C ASP A 21 -24.88 -13.69 30.43
N LEU A 22 -23.66 -13.88 30.93
CA LEU A 22 -22.45 -13.37 30.28
C LEU A 22 -22.23 -14.05 28.92
N PHE A 23 -22.44 -15.37 28.83
CA PHE A 23 -22.31 -16.12 27.58
C PHE A 23 -23.33 -15.63 26.54
N ASP A 24 -24.58 -15.45 26.93
CA ASP A 24 -25.63 -14.94 26.05
C ASP A 24 -25.36 -13.52 25.55
N VAL A 25 -24.87 -12.64 26.43
CA VAL A 25 -24.49 -11.27 26.06
C VAL A 25 -23.32 -11.28 25.07
N ILE A 26 -22.28 -12.09 25.31
CA ILE A 26 -21.16 -12.24 24.38
C ILE A 26 -21.67 -12.72 23.03
N MET A 27 -22.45 -13.80 23.00
CA MET A 27 -22.96 -14.42 21.79
C MET A 27 -23.84 -13.49 20.95
N ARG A 28 -24.64 -12.62 21.59
CA ARG A 28 -25.49 -11.63 20.90
C ARG A 28 -24.72 -10.40 20.43
N SER A 29 -23.67 -10.01 21.15
CA SER A 29 -22.85 -8.85 20.79
C SER A 29 -21.88 -9.14 19.63
N MET A 30 -21.56 -10.42 19.39
CA MET A 30 -20.68 -10.83 18.31
C MET A 30 -21.28 -10.52 16.93
N GLN A 31 -20.52 -9.80 16.11
CA GLN A 31 -20.83 -9.62 14.69
C GLN A 31 -20.35 -10.79 13.84
N GLU A 32 -19.42 -11.59 14.37
CA GLU A 32 -18.95 -12.82 13.75
C GLU A 32 -19.91 -13.97 14.03
N GLY A 33 -20.10 -14.82 13.02
CA GLY A 33 -20.83 -16.07 13.18
C GLY A 33 -20.04 -17.04 14.04
N LEU A 34 -20.69 -17.70 14.99
CA LEU A 34 -20.09 -18.76 15.81
C LEU A 34 -20.91 -20.03 15.65
N ILE A 35 -20.23 -21.15 15.44
CA ILE A 35 -20.83 -22.49 15.40
C ILE A 35 -19.98 -23.44 16.24
N LEU A 36 -20.59 -24.15 17.17
CA LEU A 36 -19.97 -25.25 17.90
C LEU A 36 -20.57 -26.57 17.44
N ILE A 37 -19.72 -27.47 16.93
CA ILE A 37 -20.10 -28.83 16.58
C ILE A 37 -19.44 -29.84 17.53
N ASN A 38 -20.18 -30.90 17.87
CA ASN A 38 -19.63 -32.02 18.63
C ASN A 38 -19.00 -33.09 17.70
N ARG A 39 -18.40 -34.13 18.30
CA ARG A 39 -17.84 -35.30 17.60
C ARG A 39 -18.81 -36.03 16.67
N GLN A 40 -20.10 -35.99 16.99
CA GLN A 40 -21.15 -36.63 16.18
C GLN A 40 -21.56 -35.78 14.97
N ARG A 41 -20.89 -34.63 14.77
CA ARG A 41 -21.13 -33.64 13.72
C ARG A 41 -22.44 -32.87 13.90
N VAL A 42 -22.95 -32.84 15.13
CA VAL A 42 -24.19 -32.14 15.47
C VAL A 42 -23.86 -30.74 15.97
N ILE A 43 -24.60 -29.75 15.48
CA ILE A 43 -24.49 -28.35 15.90
C ILE A 43 -25.08 -28.22 17.30
N HIS A 44 -24.25 -27.90 18.28
CA HIS A 44 -24.67 -27.70 19.67
C HIS A 44 -24.96 -26.24 19.97
N VAL A 45 -24.18 -25.33 19.38
CA VAL A 45 -24.36 -23.88 19.56
C VAL A 45 -24.22 -23.22 18.20
N ILE A 46 -25.10 -22.27 17.90
CA ILE A 46 -24.97 -21.35 16.77
C ILE A 46 -25.53 -19.99 17.19
N ASN A 47 -24.85 -18.90 16.83
CA ASN A 47 -25.34 -17.55 17.12
C ASN A 47 -26.13 -16.95 15.95
N GLU A 48 -26.85 -15.87 16.24
CA GLU A 48 -27.63 -15.11 15.26
C GLU A 48 -26.78 -14.56 14.10
N ALA A 49 -25.52 -14.19 14.36
CA ALA A 49 -24.63 -13.73 13.30
C ALA A 49 -24.32 -14.84 12.28
N ALA A 50 -24.12 -16.08 12.73
CA ALA A 50 -23.89 -17.22 11.83
C ALA A 50 -25.13 -17.51 10.99
N ILE A 51 -26.32 -17.45 11.58
CA ILE A 51 -27.60 -17.59 10.85
C ILE A 51 -27.69 -16.55 9.73
N ARG A 52 -27.48 -15.26 10.06
CA ARG A 52 -27.53 -14.17 9.07
C ARG A 52 -26.49 -14.32 7.96
N ILE A 53 -25.22 -14.57 8.32
CA ILE A 53 -24.10 -14.67 7.36
C ILE A 53 -24.31 -15.86 6.41
N LEU A 54 -24.74 -17.00 6.95
CA LEU A 54 -24.92 -18.23 6.17
C LEU A 54 -26.28 -18.30 5.45
N GLY A 55 -27.19 -17.36 5.72
CA GLY A 55 -28.54 -17.34 5.14
C GLY A 55 -29.40 -18.52 5.62
N LEU A 56 -29.24 -18.92 6.88
CA LEU A 56 -30.03 -19.99 7.49
C LEU A 56 -31.35 -19.43 8.05
N GLU A 57 -32.31 -20.30 8.32
CA GLU A 57 -33.67 -19.89 8.72
C GLU A 57 -33.71 -19.32 10.15
N SER A 58 -33.21 -20.06 11.14
CA SER A 58 -33.19 -19.64 12.55
C SER A 58 -32.18 -20.45 13.36
N VAL A 59 -31.82 -19.97 14.55
CA VAL A 59 -31.03 -20.73 15.51
C VAL A 59 -31.75 -22.03 15.87
N ASP A 60 -33.03 -21.95 16.24
CA ASP A 60 -33.82 -23.09 16.73
C ASP A 60 -33.97 -24.21 15.70
N SER A 61 -34.15 -23.88 14.41
CA SER A 61 -34.24 -24.88 13.34
C SER A 61 -32.89 -25.44 12.90
N THR A 62 -31.78 -24.92 13.44
CA THR A 62 -30.41 -25.31 13.07
C THR A 62 -29.70 -26.10 14.17
N VAL A 63 -29.92 -25.76 15.44
CA VAL A 63 -29.37 -26.50 16.58
C VAL A 63 -29.86 -27.96 16.55
N ASN A 64 -29.03 -28.89 17.03
CA ASN A 64 -29.26 -30.34 17.03
C ASN A 64 -29.32 -31.00 15.65
N ARG A 65 -29.05 -30.27 14.55
CA ARG A 65 -28.91 -30.84 13.21
C ARG A 65 -27.46 -31.22 12.91
N ARG A 66 -27.27 -32.16 11.98
CA ARG A 66 -25.94 -32.47 11.44
C ARG A 66 -25.43 -31.28 10.63
N ILE A 67 -24.17 -30.90 10.81
CA ILE A 67 -23.58 -29.74 10.13
C ILE A 67 -23.61 -29.89 8.60
N GLU A 68 -23.40 -31.10 8.08
CA GLU A 68 -23.48 -31.39 6.65
C GLU A 68 -24.89 -31.22 6.06
N GLU A 69 -25.94 -31.30 6.88
CA GLU A 69 -27.33 -31.12 6.43
C GLU A 69 -27.78 -29.66 6.57
N ALA A 70 -27.36 -28.99 7.64
CA ALA A 70 -27.78 -27.62 7.94
C ALA A 70 -26.92 -26.57 7.23
N VAL A 71 -25.60 -26.73 7.29
CA VAL A 71 -24.62 -25.76 6.76
C VAL A 71 -24.01 -26.24 5.45
N GLY A 72 -23.92 -27.57 5.24
CA GLY A 72 -23.37 -28.16 4.02
C GLY A 72 -23.92 -27.57 2.70
N PRO A 73 -25.25 -27.40 2.56
CA PRO A 73 -25.86 -26.82 1.36
C PRO A 73 -25.42 -25.39 1.05
N VAL A 74 -24.88 -24.65 2.01
CA VAL A 74 -24.36 -23.28 1.80
C VAL A 74 -23.08 -23.30 0.98
N PHE A 75 -22.27 -24.36 1.09
CA PHE A 75 -20.92 -24.43 0.52
C PHE A 75 -20.75 -25.48 -0.57
N SER A 76 -21.62 -26.47 -0.64
CA SER A 76 -21.43 -27.64 -1.51
C SER A 76 -22.77 -28.16 -2.01
N ARG A 77 -22.76 -28.84 -3.15
CA ARG A 77 -23.99 -29.35 -3.77
C ARG A 77 -24.50 -30.63 -3.11
N SER A 78 -23.65 -31.32 -2.36
CA SER A 78 -24.03 -32.47 -1.55
C SER A 78 -23.31 -32.52 -0.21
N SER A 79 -23.90 -33.26 0.73
CA SER A 79 -23.33 -33.51 2.06
C SER A 79 -21.99 -34.25 1.98
N GLU A 80 -21.85 -35.22 1.07
CA GLU A 80 -20.59 -35.95 0.87
C GLU A 80 -19.47 -35.02 0.37
N GLU A 81 -19.78 -34.11 -0.54
CA GLU A 81 -18.82 -33.12 -1.03
C GLU A 81 -18.38 -32.19 0.11
N TYR A 82 -19.34 -31.69 0.89
CA TYR A 82 -19.06 -30.83 2.05
C TYR A 82 -18.14 -31.54 3.05
N LEU A 83 -18.43 -32.80 3.38
CA LEU A 83 -17.63 -33.59 4.33
C LEU A 83 -16.20 -33.84 3.83
N ARG A 84 -16.03 -34.10 2.52
CA ARG A 84 -14.71 -34.35 1.93
C ARG A 84 -13.86 -33.08 1.88
N THR A 85 -14.47 -31.92 1.65
CA THR A 85 -13.76 -30.66 1.40
C THR A 85 -13.64 -29.78 2.65
N SER A 86 -14.40 -30.06 3.72
CA SER A 86 -14.43 -29.17 4.87
C SER A 86 -13.20 -29.28 5.79
N PRO A 87 -12.51 -28.16 6.07
CA PRO A 87 -11.30 -28.15 6.89
C PRO A 87 -11.49 -28.63 8.33
N TRP A 88 -12.67 -28.44 8.91
CA TRP A 88 -12.96 -28.86 10.29
C TRP A 88 -12.79 -30.37 10.52
N MET A 89 -12.95 -31.20 9.48
CA MET A 89 -12.68 -32.64 9.57
C MET A 89 -11.20 -32.93 9.82
N SER A 90 -10.31 -32.14 9.22
CA SER A 90 -8.87 -32.25 9.50
C SER A 90 -8.56 -31.78 10.91
N VAL A 91 -9.11 -30.64 11.34
CA VAL A 91 -8.92 -30.09 12.69
C VAL A 91 -9.39 -31.08 13.76
N LEU A 92 -10.53 -31.75 13.54
CA LEU A 92 -11.06 -32.73 14.50
C LEU A 92 -10.15 -33.97 14.63
N ARG A 93 -9.48 -34.35 13.54
CA ARG A 93 -8.56 -35.49 13.48
C ARG A 93 -7.19 -35.16 14.07
N THR A 94 -6.64 -33.99 13.74
CA THR A 94 -5.27 -33.60 14.12
C THR A 94 -5.22 -32.91 15.48
N GLY A 95 -6.31 -32.26 15.90
CA GLY A 95 -6.30 -31.37 17.07
C GLY A 95 -5.58 -30.04 16.80
N GLU A 96 -5.18 -29.77 15.55
CA GLU A 96 -4.49 -28.54 15.16
C GLU A 96 -5.48 -27.53 14.61
N PRO A 97 -5.56 -26.30 15.15
CA PRO A 97 -6.45 -25.27 14.66
C PRO A 97 -6.07 -24.81 13.25
N GLN A 98 -7.05 -24.31 12.51
CA GLN A 98 -6.84 -23.65 11.22
C GLN A 98 -7.48 -22.27 11.23
N TYR A 99 -6.71 -21.26 10.85
CA TYR A 99 -7.14 -19.86 10.86
C TYR A 99 -7.21 -19.30 9.44
N ASP A 100 -8.05 -18.27 9.28
CA ASP A 100 -8.22 -17.50 8.03
C ASP A 100 -8.52 -18.36 6.79
N VAL A 101 -9.26 -19.46 6.98
CA VAL A 101 -9.59 -20.35 5.87
C VAL A 101 -10.66 -19.70 5.02
N VAL A 102 -10.28 -19.32 3.80
CA VAL A 102 -11.20 -18.73 2.82
C VAL A 102 -12.14 -19.81 2.28
N ARG A 103 -13.45 -19.56 2.41
CA ARG A 103 -14.53 -20.42 1.92
C ARG A 103 -15.45 -19.62 1.03
N HIS A 104 -15.82 -20.19 -0.12
CA HIS A 104 -16.82 -19.63 -1.01
C HIS A 104 -18.16 -20.33 -0.81
N THR A 105 -19.23 -19.56 -0.62
CA THR A 105 -20.59 -20.10 -0.61
C THR A 105 -21.09 -20.28 -2.04
N LEU A 106 -22.12 -21.11 -2.24
CA LEU A 106 -22.79 -21.25 -3.53
C LEU A 106 -23.50 -19.96 -3.98
N SER A 107 -23.86 -19.09 -3.02
CA SER A 107 -24.42 -17.76 -3.30
C SER A 107 -23.37 -16.72 -3.72
N GLY A 108 -22.07 -17.05 -3.66
CA GLY A 108 -20.98 -16.16 -4.05
C GLY A 108 -20.45 -15.25 -2.95
N LEU A 109 -20.78 -15.52 -1.68
CA LEU A 109 -20.11 -14.90 -0.54
C LEU A 109 -18.73 -15.51 -0.35
N ILE A 110 -17.81 -14.69 0.14
CA ILE A 110 -16.45 -15.08 0.51
C ILE A 110 -16.33 -14.92 2.01
N LEU A 111 -16.14 -16.04 2.71
CA LEU A 111 -16.11 -16.10 4.16
C LEU A 111 -14.69 -16.43 4.63
N SER A 112 -14.22 -15.75 5.66
CA SER A 112 -13.05 -16.18 6.44
C SER A 112 -13.54 -17.03 7.59
N VAL A 113 -13.04 -18.26 7.71
CA VAL A 113 -13.47 -19.20 8.73
C VAL A 113 -12.29 -19.69 9.55
N ASN A 114 -12.36 -19.52 10.86
CA ASN A 114 -11.44 -20.13 11.81
C ASN A 114 -12.07 -21.42 12.32
N PHE A 115 -11.28 -22.48 12.46
CA PHE A 115 -11.69 -23.76 13.02
C PHE A 115 -10.75 -24.12 14.17
N VAL A 116 -11.29 -24.12 15.39
CA VAL A 116 -10.54 -24.38 16.62
C VAL A 116 -11.11 -25.63 17.30
N PRO A 117 -10.29 -26.63 17.66
CA PRO A 117 -10.78 -27.81 18.34
C PRO A 117 -11.10 -27.50 19.80
N VAL A 118 -12.22 -28.02 20.29
CA VAL A 118 -12.57 -27.98 21.71
C VAL A 118 -11.98 -29.22 22.38
N ILE A 119 -10.89 -29.03 23.11
CA ILE A 119 -10.13 -30.14 23.73
C ILE A 119 -10.54 -30.31 25.18
N LYS A 120 -10.91 -31.55 25.57
CA LYS A 120 -11.14 -31.94 26.97
C LYS A 120 -10.39 -33.23 27.28
N GLY A 121 -9.53 -33.19 28.30
CA GLY A 121 -8.70 -34.35 28.68
C GLY A 121 -7.75 -34.81 27.58
N GLY A 122 -7.18 -33.87 26.80
CA GLY A 122 -6.27 -34.19 25.68
C GLY A 122 -6.96 -34.72 24.42
N VAL A 123 -8.30 -34.75 24.40
CA VAL A 123 -9.09 -35.33 23.32
C VAL A 123 -10.03 -34.27 22.73
N ALA A 124 -9.96 -34.03 21.42
CA ALA A 124 -10.80 -33.05 20.73
C ALA A 124 -12.28 -33.49 20.71
N GLN A 125 -13.14 -32.89 21.52
CA GLN A 125 -14.57 -33.22 21.71
C GLN A 125 -15.50 -32.57 20.68
N GLY A 126 -14.99 -31.60 19.92
CA GLY A 126 -15.76 -30.84 18.96
C GLY A 126 -14.91 -29.79 18.27
N ILE A 127 -15.54 -28.98 17.43
CA ILE A 127 -14.92 -27.85 16.75
C ILE A 127 -15.76 -26.61 16.99
N MET A 128 -15.12 -25.52 17.38
CA MET A 128 -15.68 -24.18 17.31
C MET A 128 -15.24 -23.56 15.99
N ALA A 129 -16.19 -23.07 15.21
CA ALA A 129 -15.94 -22.30 14.01
C ALA A 129 -16.37 -20.85 14.23
N THR A 130 -15.51 -19.89 13.90
CA THR A 130 -15.91 -18.48 13.75
C THR A 130 -15.91 -18.09 12.28
N ILE A 131 -16.90 -17.30 11.87
CA ILE A 131 -17.21 -17.01 10.47
C ILE A 131 -17.34 -15.50 10.32
N GLN A 132 -16.57 -14.94 9.40
CA GLN A 132 -16.66 -13.54 9.02
C GLN A 132 -16.96 -13.42 7.54
N ASP A 133 -17.97 -12.61 7.19
CA ASP A 133 -18.16 -12.20 5.79
C ASP A 133 -17.08 -11.17 5.41
N VAL A 134 -16.22 -11.56 4.47
CA VAL A 134 -15.13 -10.73 3.95
C VAL A 134 -15.34 -10.36 2.49
N THR A 135 -16.55 -10.59 1.95
CA THR A 135 -16.90 -10.40 0.54
C THR A 135 -16.63 -8.97 0.08
N ALA A 136 -17.17 -7.97 0.78
CA ALA A 136 -17.00 -6.56 0.40
C ALA A 136 -15.52 -6.15 0.43
N ARG A 137 -14.78 -6.60 1.45
CA ARG A 137 -13.35 -6.30 1.60
C ARG A 137 -12.52 -6.91 0.47
N ILE A 138 -12.78 -8.16 0.11
CA ILE A 138 -12.05 -8.85 -0.96
C ILE A 138 -12.40 -8.25 -2.31
N ARG A 139 -13.68 -8.01 -2.61
CA ARG A 139 -14.11 -7.39 -3.87
C ARG A 139 -13.52 -5.99 -4.04
N LEU A 140 -13.55 -5.16 -3.00
CA LEU A 140 -12.94 -3.83 -3.05
C LEU A 140 -11.43 -3.90 -3.32
N LYS A 141 -10.74 -4.87 -2.70
CA LYS A 141 -9.31 -5.09 -2.95
C LYS A 141 -9.06 -5.50 -4.41
N GLU A 142 -9.86 -6.42 -4.94
CA GLU A 142 -9.75 -6.87 -6.33
C GLU A 142 -10.05 -5.75 -7.32
N ASP A 143 -11.10 -4.96 -7.08
CA ASP A 143 -11.46 -3.80 -7.91
C ASP A 143 -10.35 -2.74 -7.89
N LEU A 144 -9.71 -2.50 -6.74
CA LEU A 144 -8.58 -1.58 -6.65
C LEU A 144 -7.35 -2.09 -7.42
N ILE A 145 -7.06 -3.40 -7.34
CA ILE A 145 -5.99 -4.02 -8.13
C ILE A 145 -6.29 -3.86 -9.63
N ARG A 146 -7.52 -4.14 -10.05
CA ARG A 146 -7.92 -4.01 -11.46
C ARG A 146 -7.84 -2.57 -11.95
N ALA A 147 -8.38 -1.61 -11.19
CA ALA A 147 -8.32 -0.20 -11.54
C ALA A 147 -6.85 0.29 -11.66
N ASN A 148 -5.97 -0.15 -10.77
CA ASN A 148 -4.54 0.17 -10.86
C ASN A 148 -3.89 -0.45 -12.12
N GLN A 149 -4.23 -1.69 -12.47
CA GLN A 149 -3.74 -2.34 -13.69
C GLN A 149 -4.22 -1.61 -14.95
N GLU A 150 -5.50 -1.26 -15.01
CA GLU A 150 -6.07 -0.50 -16.14
C GLU A 150 -5.41 0.87 -16.30
N LEU A 151 -5.15 1.58 -15.18
CA LEU A 151 -4.41 2.83 -15.19
C LEU A 151 -2.97 2.66 -15.66
N GLU A 152 -2.29 1.58 -15.23
CA GLU A 152 -0.92 1.28 -15.66
C GLU A 152 -0.86 0.97 -17.16
N GLU A 153 -1.80 0.18 -17.67
CA GLU A 153 -1.93 -0.13 -19.10
C GLU A 153 -2.20 1.14 -19.91
N ALA A 154 -3.17 1.97 -19.50
CA ALA A 154 -3.46 3.24 -20.15
C ALA A 154 -2.24 4.18 -20.11
N PHE A 155 -1.55 4.26 -18.98
CA PHE A 155 -0.33 5.05 -18.85
C PHE A 155 0.79 4.54 -19.76
N SER A 156 0.93 3.22 -19.91
CA SER A 156 1.94 2.63 -20.80
C SER A 156 1.79 3.07 -22.27
N LEU A 157 0.56 3.40 -22.70
CA LEU A 157 0.28 3.95 -24.03
C LEU A 157 0.69 5.42 -24.18
N THR A 158 0.78 6.16 -23.07
CA THR A 158 1.26 7.55 -23.05
C THR A 158 2.78 7.64 -23.08
N LEU A 159 3.47 6.54 -22.74
CA LEU A 159 4.92 6.48 -22.86
C LEU A 159 5.31 6.43 -24.35
N PRO A 160 6.31 7.22 -24.79
CA PRO A 160 6.61 7.39 -26.21
C PRO A 160 6.93 6.10 -26.96
N ASN A 161 7.39 5.05 -26.26
CA ASN A 161 7.68 3.75 -26.84
C ASN A 161 7.81 2.65 -25.74
N TYR A 162 7.40 1.42 -26.04
CA TYR A 162 7.58 0.23 -25.18
C TYR A 162 9.03 0.02 -24.70
N LYS A 163 10.04 0.44 -25.48
CA LYS A 163 11.46 0.35 -25.10
C LYS A 163 11.80 1.21 -23.88
N VAL A 164 11.20 2.39 -23.77
CA VAL A 164 11.34 3.28 -22.60
C VAL A 164 10.77 2.59 -21.37
N THR A 165 9.52 2.12 -21.48
CA THR A 165 8.83 1.37 -20.41
C THR A 165 9.64 0.17 -19.95
N HIS A 166 10.11 -0.64 -20.90
CA HIS A 166 10.91 -1.83 -20.59
C HIS A 166 12.20 -1.45 -19.86
N LYS A 167 12.96 -0.46 -20.37
CA LYS A 167 14.22 -0.03 -19.75
C LYS A 167 14.01 0.48 -18.31
N LEU A 168 12.95 1.25 -18.07
CA LEU A 168 12.58 1.71 -16.73
C LEU A 168 12.17 0.55 -15.80
N LYS A 169 11.36 -0.41 -16.30
CA LYS A 169 10.91 -1.58 -15.53
C LYS A 169 12.01 -2.59 -15.21
N THR A 170 13.11 -2.59 -15.96
CA THR A 170 14.26 -3.48 -15.70
C THR A 170 15.40 -2.80 -14.93
N THR A 171 15.22 -1.56 -14.49
CA THR A 171 16.25 -0.84 -13.72
C THR A 171 15.80 -0.72 -12.27
N PRO A 172 16.40 -1.52 -11.35
CA PRO A 172 15.93 -1.60 -9.98
C PRO A 172 16.24 -0.35 -9.18
N GLU A 173 15.48 -0.15 -8.11
CA GLU A 173 15.78 0.79 -7.03
C GLU A 173 15.95 0.03 -5.71
N TYR A 174 16.71 0.62 -4.79
CA TYR A 174 17.03 -0.02 -3.52
C TYR A 174 16.43 0.76 -2.35
N VAL A 175 15.92 0.02 -1.37
CA VAL A 175 15.60 0.54 -0.05
C VAL A 175 16.77 0.23 0.86
N ASP A 176 17.21 1.22 1.61
CA ASP A 176 18.41 1.13 2.41
C ASP A 176 18.29 1.83 3.76
N VAL A 177 19.14 1.43 4.69
CA VAL A 177 19.35 2.10 5.98
C VAL A 177 20.79 2.60 6.02
N TYR A 178 20.94 3.90 6.24
CA TYR A 178 22.24 4.56 6.36
C TYR A 178 22.80 4.43 7.77
N ASP A 179 24.08 4.03 7.87
CA ASP A 179 24.85 4.05 9.11
C ASP A 179 25.79 5.27 9.12
N PRO A 180 25.51 6.30 9.95
CA PRO A 180 26.35 7.50 10.04
C PRO A 180 27.76 7.24 10.55
N ALA A 181 27.99 6.19 11.34
CA ALA A 181 29.29 5.91 11.93
C ALA A 181 30.27 5.37 10.88
N THR A 182 29.78 4.56 9.95
CA THR A 182 30.61 3.95 8.89
C THR A 182 30.47 4.64 7.54
N GLY A 183 29.44 5.47 7.36
CA GLY A 183 29.09 6.09 6.09
C GLY A 183 28.59 5.11 5.03
N LYS A 184 28.24 3.89 5.44
CA LYS A 184 27.75 2.82 4.56
C LYS A 184 26.23 2.73 4.63
N ILE A 185 25.65 2.04 3.66
CA ILE A 185 24.24 1.68 3.67
C ILE A 185 24.09 0.16 3.71
N THR A 186 23.01 -0.31 4.33
CA THR A 186 22.58 -1.71 4.28
C THR A 186 21.32 -1.79 3.44
N ILE A 187 21.34 -2.63 2.40
CA ILE A 187 20.17 -2.84 1.54
C ILE A 187 19.13 -3.68 2.28
N THR A 188 17.91 -3.16 2.41
CA THR A 188 16.80 -3.84 3.12
C THR A 188 15.72 -4.36 2.18
N ALA A 189 15.58 -3.77 0.99
CA ALA A 189 14.70 -4.28 -0.05
C ALA A 189 15.18 -3.91 -1.46
N VAL A 190 14.74 -4.69 -2.45
CA VAL A 190 14.97 -4.44 -3.88
C VAL A 190 13.62 -4.21 -4.55
N ILE A 191 13.51 -3.12 -5.31
CA ILE A 191 12.34 -2.75 -6.10
C ILE A 191 12.71 -2.99 -7.56
N GLU A 192 12.35 -4.16 -8.10
CA GLU A 192 12.76 -4.61 -9.45
C GLU A 192 12.37 -3.61 -10.56
N ASP A 193 11.15 -3.08 -10.49
CA ASP A 193 10.60 -2.05 -11.39
C ASP A 193 10.81 -0.61 -10.85
N GLY A 194 11.86 -0.42 -10.05
CA GLY A 194 12.08 0.78 -9.25
C GLY A 194 12.13 2.08 -10.05
N SER A 195 12.89 2.13 -11.15
CA SER A 195 12.99 3.35 -11.98
C SER A 195 11.67 3.69 -12.66
N TYR A 196 10.86 2.68 -13.01
CA TYR A 196 9.51 2.89 -13.53
C TYR A 196 8.61 3.53 -12.47
N ARG A 197 8.60 2.99 -11.24
CA ARG A 197 7.82 3.57 -10.13
C ARG A 197 8.27 4.98 -9.77
N HIS A 198 9.58 5.25 -9.84
CA HIS A 198 10.15 6.58 -9.64
C HIS A 198 9.57 7.60 -10.63
N VAL A 199 9.57 7.28 -11.92
CA VAL A 199 8.99 8.14 -12.96
C VAL A 199 7.48 8.37 -12.75
N ILE A 200 6.72 7.33 -12.39
CA ILE A 200 5.29 7.48 -12.05
C ILE A 200 5.09 8.43 -10.87
N ASN A 201 5.88 8.26 -9.81
CA ASN A 201 5.82 9.12 -8.64
C ASN A 201 6.22 10.57 -8.97
N ALA A 202 7.21 10.77 -9.83
CA ALA A 202 7.61 12.09 -10.30
C ALA A 202 6.47 12.80 -11.06
N LEU A 203 5.79 12.09 -11.97
CA LEU A 203 4.63 12.62 -12.67
C LEU A 203 3.46 12.92 -11.74
N LYS A 204 3.24 12.07 -10.73
CA LYS A 204 2.22 12.32 -9.70
C LYS A 204 2.53 13.61 -8.93
N VAL A 205 3.76 13.79 -8.48
CA VAL A 205 4.19 15.02 -7.78
C VAL A 205 3.98 16.24 -8.67
N LEU A 206 4.39 16.18 -9.95
CA LEU A 206 4.15 17.25 -10.90
C LEU A 206 2.65 17.52 -11.10
N ALA A 207 1.82 16.48 -11.19
CA ALA A 207 0.38 16.62 -11.33
C ALA A 207 -0.27 17.28 -10.10
N ASP A 208 0.19 16.96 -8.90
CA ASP A 208 -0.31 17.58 -7.66
C ASP A 208 0.12 19.05 -7.56
N LEU A 209 1.33 19.40 -7.99
CA LEU A 209 1.77 20.80 -8.09
C LEU A 209 1.04 21.56 -9.21
N HIS A 210 0.76 20.91 -10.34
CA HIS A 210 -0.01 21.45 -11.46
C HIS A 210 -1.42 21.85 -11.03
N LYS A 211 -2.11 20.99 -10.25
CA LYS A 211 -3.44 21.30 -9.68
C LYS A 211 -3.44 22.52 -8.78
N GLN A 212 -2.28 22.90 -8.24
CA GLN A 212 -2.10 24.09 -7.41
C GLN A 212 -1.56 25.30 -8.19
N GLY A 213 -1.57 25.25 -9.52
CA GLY A 213 -1.25 26.37 -10.39
C GLY A 213 0.24 26.55 -10.72
N ILE A 214 1.14 25.62 -10.36
CA ILE A 214 2.59 25.85 -10.59
C ILE A 214 2.94 26.08 -12.07
N THR A 215 2.23 25.41 -12.99
CA THR A 215 2.48 25.53 -14.44
C THR A 215 1.70 26.68 -15.07
N GLU A 216 0.95 27.46 -14.28
CA GLU A 216 0.32 28.71 -14.73
C GLU A 216 1.32 29.88 -14.65
N LEU A 217 2.45 29.69 -13.94
CA LEU A 217 3.53 30.64 -13.88
C LEU A 217 4.26 30.76 -15.22
N ILE A 218 4.53 32.00 -15.63
CA ILE A 218 5.29 32.29 -16.85
C ILE A 218 6.68 31.66 -16.76
N GLY A 219 7.05 30.84 -17.75
CA GLY A 219 8.34 30.17 -17.82
C GLY A 219 8.36 28.75 -17.22
N ILE A 220 7.22 28.22 -16.79
CA ILE A 220 7.07 26.81 -16.38
C ILE A 220 6.19 26.08 -17.39
N GLU A 221 6.84 25.42 -18.34
CA GLU A 221 6.17 24.68 -19.41
C GLU A 221 5.88 23.23 -18.99
N LYS A 222 4.60 22.91 -18.81
CA LYS A 222 4.14 21.58 -18.37
C LYS A 222 4.68 20.46 -19.27
N ASP A 223 4.52 20.60 -20.58
CA ASP A 223 4.85 19.53 -21.53
C ASP A 223 6.37 19.28 -21.57
N THR A 224 7.19 20.33 -21.45
CA THR A 224 8.64 20.22 -21.32
C THR A 224 9.05 19.46 -20.06
N LEU A 225 8.42 19.74 -18.92
CA LEU A 225 8.67 19.01 -17.66
C LEU A 225 8.24 17.56 -17.73
N VAL A 226 7.06 17.27 -18.29
CA VAL A 226 6.57 15.89 -18.46
C VAL A 226 7.57 15.10 -19.30
N GLN A 227 8.00 15.62 -20.45
CA GLN A 227 8.99 14.93 -21.28
C GLN A 227 10.33 14.76 -20.53
N ALA A 228 10.81 15.78 -19.83
CA ALA A 228 12.04 15.68 -19.06
C ALA A 228 11.94 14.56 -17.99
N ILE A 229 10.83 14.49 -17.25
CA ILE A 229 10.59 13.46 -16.24
C ILE A 229 10.57 12.06 -16.87
N LEU A 230 9.93 11.87 -18.02
CA LEU A 230 9.84 10.56 -18.66
C LEU A 230 11.20 9.99 -19.07
N PHE A 231 12.16 10.85 -19.38
CA PHE A 231 13.45 10.45 -19.93
C PHE A 231 14.64 10.62 -18.98
N HIS A 232 14.52 11.40 -17.89
CA HIS A 232 15.69 11.79 -17.07
C HIS A 232 16.51 10.62 -16.53
N ASP A 233 15.83 9.51 -16.20
CA ASP A 233 16.43 8.32 -15.61
C ASP A 233 16.62 7.17 -16.61
N LEU A 234 16.37 7.39 -17.91
CA LEU A 234 16.43 6.33 -18.92
C LEU A 234 17.83 5.73 -19.08
N GLY A 235 18.86 6.56 -18.93
CA GLY A 235 20.27 6.21 -19.05
C GLY A 235 20.85 5.53 -17.82
N LYS A 236 20.10 5.37 -16.73
CA LYS A 236 20.59 4.85 -15.44
C LYS A 236 21.04 3.40 -15.52
N VAL A 237 22.16 3.12 -14.86
CA VAL A 237 22.76 1.78 -14.72
C VAL A 237 22.96 1.51 -13.24
N GLN A 238 22.32 0.45 -12.76
CA GLN A 238 22.36 0.07 -11.36
C GLN A 238 23.13 -1.26 -11.18
N PRO A 239 24.06 -1.35 -10.21
CA PRO A 239 24.68 -2.61 -9.83
C PRO A 239 23.64 -3.56 -9.24
N LYS A 240 23.86 -4.89 -9.34
CA LYS A 240 22.95 -5.86 -8.72
C LYS A 240 23.28 -6.05 -7.23
N ALA A 241 22.50 -5.43 -6.36
CA ALA A 241 22.57 -5.66 -4.91
C ALA A 241 21.54 -6.70 -4.43
N LYS A 242 21.80 -7.29 -3.27
CA LYS A 242 20.90 -8.18 -2.54
C LYS A 242 20.55 -7.59 -1.17
N VAL A 243 19.42 -8.03 -0.64
CA VAL A 243 19.04 -7.71 0.75
C VAL A 243 20.12 -8.22 1.70
N GLY A 244 20.58 -7.35 2.59
CA GLY A 244 21.66 -7.60 3.54
C GLY A 244 23.04 -7.12 3.07
N ASP A 245 23.21 -6.72 1.81
CA ASP A 245 24.48 -6.17 1.33
C ASP A 245 24.79 -4.85 2.03
N VAL A 246 26.03 -4.70 2.53
CA VAL A 246 26.54 -3.47 3.14
C VAL A 246 27.55 -2.83 2.21
N VAL A 247 27.18 -1.69 1.62
CA VAL A 247 27.96 -1.05 0.56
C VAL A 247 28.27 0.40 0.87
N SER A 248 29.36 0.91 0.30
CA SER A 248 29.64 2.36 0.28
C SER A 248 28.90 2.98 -0.91
N PRO A 249 27.90 3.86 -0.70
CA PRO A 249 27.06 4.38 -1.79
C PRO A 249 27.86 5.01 -2.93
N LYS A 250 28.87 5.82 -2.59
CA LYS A 250 29.71 6.56 -3.55
C LYS A 250 30.54 5.66 -4.48
N ASN A 251 30.86 4.44 -4.03
CA ASN A 251 31.69 3.52 -4.79
C ASN A 251 30.86 2.44 -5.49
N PHE A 252 29.64 2.20 -4.98
CA PHE A 252 28.78 1.13 -5.46
C PHE A 252 27.84 1.64 -6.56
N PHE A 253 27.22 2.80 -6.36
CA PHE A 253 26.37 3.44 -7.34
C PHE A 253 27.18 4.41 -8.21
N GLU A 254 26.76 4.53 -9.46
CA GLU A 254 27.34 5.54 -10.35
C GLU A 254 26.97 6.96 -9.90
N ASP A 255 27.82 7.92 -10.26
CA ASP A 255 27.51 9.34 -10.09
C ASP A 255 26.27 9.71 -10.93
N GLY A 256 25.37 10.49 -10.34
CA GLY A 256 24.15 10.94 -10.99
C GLY A 256 24.39 11.69 -12.29
N VAL A 257 25.48 12.46 -12.37
CA VAL A 257 25.84 13.25 -13.57
C VAL A 257 26.05 12.34 -14.79
N HIS A 258 26.59 11.14 -14.60
CA HIS A 258 26.86 10.23 -15.73
C HIS A 258 25.61 9.66 -16.35
N HIS A 259 24.59 9.31 -15.56
CA HIS A 259 23.34 8.84 -16.16
C HIS A 259 22.51 9.99 -16.71
N ALA A 260 22.55 11.18 -16.09
CA ALA A 260 21.88 12.36 -16.62
C ALA A 260 22.37 12.69 -18.05
N GLU A 261 23.68 12.63 -18.25
CA GLU A 261 24.31 12.79 -19.56
C GLU A 261 23.83 11.72 -20.56
N ARG A 262 23.91 10.43 -20.21
CA ARG A 262 23.45 9.33 -21.09
C ARG A 262 21.95 9.41 -21.40
N SER A 263 21.13 9.77 -20.41
CA SER A 263 19.69 9.99 -20.59
C SER A 263 19.43 11.11 -21.59
N ALA A 264 20.20 12.20 -21.53
CA ALA A 264 20.08 13.32 -22.45
C ALA A 264 20.48 12.92 -23.88
N GLU A 265 21.57 12.15 -24.04
CA GLU A 265 21.96 11.57 -25.33
C GLU A 265 20.87 10.67 -25.89
N PHE A 266 20.26 9.83 -25.05
CA PHE A 266 19.15 8.98 -25.49
C PHE A 266 17.94 9.78 -25.95
N ALA A 267 17.50 10.73 -25.13
CA ALA A 267 16.39 11.62 -25.42
C ALA A 267 16.61 12.39 -26.74
N GLN A 268 17.82 12.91 -26.94
CA GLN A 268 18.18 13.67 -28.14
C GLN A 268 18.22 12.81 -29.40
N HIS A 269 18.95 11.70 -29.38
CA HIS A 269 19.30 10.98 -30.61
C HIS A 269 18.30 9.88 -30.99
N TYR A 270 17.64 9.24 -30.01
CA TYR A 270 16.72 8.14 -30.28
C TYR A 270 15.25 8.55 -30.19
N TYR A 271 14.95 9.62 -29.46
CA TYR A 271 13.58 10.08 -29.22
C TYR A 271 13.32 11.51 -29.72
N ASN A 272 14.31 12.15 -30.36
CA ASN A 272 14.21 13.48 -30.98
C ASN A 272 13.61 14.55 -30.04
N GLN A 273 13.96 14.48 -28.76
CA GLN A 273 13.42 15.42 -27.78
C GLN A 273 13.95 16.84 -28.04
N PRO A 274 13.13 17.89 -27.81
CA PRO A 274 13.54 19.27 -28.00
C PRO A 274 14.76 19.65 -27.17
N PRO A 275 15.58 20.64 -27.60
CA PRO A 275 16.79 21.05 -26.89
C PRO A 275 16.57 21.41 -25.42
N ASP A 276 15.42 21.99 -25.09
CA ASP A 276 15.07 22.35 -23.71
C ASP A 276 14.87 21.14 -22.82
N VAL A 277 14.18 20.11 -23.33
CA VAL A 277 13.99 18.84 -22.63
C VAL A 277 15.34 18.17 -22.41
N VAL A 278 16.18 18.14 -23.46
CA VAL A 278 17.53 17.56 -23.39
C VAL A 278 18.40 18.30 -22.37
N ALA A 279 18.34 19.63 -22.31
CA ALA A 279 19.09 20.43 -21.35
C ALA A 279 18.64 20.16 -19.90
N LEU A 280 17.33 20.10 -19.65
CA LEU A 280 16.82 19.76 -18.32
C LEU A 280 17.26 18.37 -17.86
N ILE A 281 17.15 17.37 -18.75
CA ILE A 281 17.61 16.01 -18.46
C ILE A 281 19.12 15.99 -18.20
N ARG A 282 19.93 16.66 -19.01
CA ARG A 282 21.38 16.64 -18.87
C ARG A 282 21.86 17.20 -17.54
N TYR A 283 21.20 18.25 -17.07
CA TYR A 283 21.68 19.05 -15.94
C TYR A 283 20.93 18.82 -14.62
N HIS A 284 19.96 17.92 -14.54
CA HIS A 284 19.19 17.73 -13.31
C HIS A 284 20.03 17.29 -12.10
N HIS A 285 21.14 16.57 -12.28
CA HIS A 285 22.05 16.26 -11.16
C HIS A 285 23.15 17.30 -10.89
N HIS A 286 23.28 18.33 -11.74
CA HIS A 286 24.31 19.36 -11.57
C HIS A 286 23.88 20.42 -10.57
N ARG A 287 24.85 21.00 -9.86
CA ARG A 287 24.65 22.25 -9.10
C ARG A 287 24.51 23.43 -10.04
N GLU A 288 23.91 24.52 -9.58
CA GLU A 288 23.69 25.69 -10.45
C GLU A 288 25.02 26.34 -10.87
N GLU A 289 26.03 26.30 -10.00
CA GLU A 289 27.39 26.75 -10.29
C GLU A 289 28.17 25.85 -11.27
N GLU A 290 27.70 24.62 -11.51
CA GLU A 290 28.29 23.66 -12.45
C GLU A 290 27.71 23.78 -13.86
N LEU A 291 26.68 24.61 -14.05
CA LEU A 291 26.03 24.80 -15.34
C LEU A 291 26.95 25.56 -16.31
N PRO A 292 26.96 25.20 -17.61
CA PRO A 292 27.73 25.96 -18.59
C PRO A 292 27.16 27.37 -18.74
N ALA A 293 28.01 28.34 -19.09
CA ALA A 293 27.60 29.72 -19.35
C ALA A 293 26.55 29.85 -20.49
N SER A 294 26.45 28.83 -21.36
CA SER A 294 25.45 28.73 -22.42
C SER A 294 24.11 28.16 -21.98
N PHE A 295 23.96 27.73 -20.71
CA PHE A 295 22.70 27.17 -20.22
C PHE A 295 21.58 28.23 -20.30
N PRO A 296 20.42 27.93 -20.91
CA PRO A 296 19.37 28.93 -21.08
C PRO A 296 18.77 29.32 -19.72
N PHE A 297 18.99 30.58 -19.29
CA PHE A 297 18.52 31.06 -17.98
C PHE A 297 17.00 30.87 -17.78
N ARG A 298 16.22 30.96 -18.85
CA ARG A 298 14.75 30.74 -18.84
C ARG A 298 14.35 29.33 -18.39
N LEU A 299 15.25 28.35 -18.46
CA LEU A 299 15.00 26.98 -18.00
C LEU A 299 15.26 26.80 -16.51
N MET A 300 15.84 27.79 -15.82
CA MET A 300 16.25 27.65 -14.42
C MET A 300 15.09 27.29 -13.47
N PRO A 301 13.89 27.92 -13.57
CA PRO A 301 12.77 27.52 -12.73
C PRO A 301 12.33 26.07 -12.96
N MET A 302 12.30 25.63 -14.23
CA MET A 302 11.98 24.24 -14.58
C MET A 302 13.07 23.26 -14.14
N LEU A 303 14.35 23.63 -14.20
CA LEU A 303 15.44 22.79 -13.70
C LEU A 303 15.32 22.59 -12.19
N ARG A 304 15.06 23.66 -11.43
CA ARG A 304 14.84 23.58 -9.98
C ARG A 304 13.61 22.75 -9.64
N LEU A 305 12.53 22.92 -10.40
CA LEU A 305 11.31 22.14 -10.24
C LEU A 305 11.54 20.65 -10.55
N LEU A 306 12.23 20.33 -11.66
CA LEU A 306 12.59 18.95 -12.01
C LEU A 306 13.41 18.29 -10.90
N LYS A 307 14.42 18.99 -10.39
CA LYS A 307 15.26 18.52 -9.26
C LYS A 307 14.47 18.29 -7.99
N LEU A 308 13.52 19.18 -7.71
CA LEU A 308 12.64 19.05 -6.57
C LEU A 308 11.73 17.82 -6.71
N VAL A 309 11.09 17.68 -7.87
CA VAL A 309 10.23 16.54 -8.21
C VAL A 309 10.99 15.22 -8.11
N ASP A 310 12.18 15.13 -8.72
CA ASP A 310 13.06 13.96 -8.69
C ASP A 310 13.44 13.56 -7.25
N GLY A 311 13.88 14.52 -6.43
CA GLY A 311 14.23 14.25 -5.04
C GLY A 311 13.05 13.74 -4.20
N ILE A 312 11.87 14.32 -4.39
CA ILE A 312 10.64 13.89 -3.71
C ILE A 312 10.22 12.50 -4.17
N SER A 313 10.20 12.25 -5.48
CA SER A 313 9.75 10.96 -6.04
C SER A 313 10.67 9.81 -5.66
N ALA A 314 11.98 10.06 -5.53
CA ALA A 314 12.92 9.09 -4.98
C ALA A 314 12.56 8.72 -3.53
N GLY A 315 12.20 9.71 -2.71
CA GLY A 315 11.73 9.51 -1.33
C GLY A 315 10.41 8.71 -1.25
N LEU A 316 9.44 9.03 -2.12
CA LEU A 316 8.18 8.29 -2.24
C LEU A 316 8.44 6.82 -2.63
N THR A 317 9.35 6.59 -3.58
CA THR A 317 9.64 5.26 -4.14
C THR A 317 10.39 4.37 -3.16
N ARG A 318 11.45 4.89 -2.53
CA ARG A 318 12.36 4.08 -1.69
C ARG A 318 11.95 4.02 -0.23
N ARG A 319 11.32 5.06 0.33
CA ARG A 319 11.10 5.20 1.78
C ARG A 319 9.63 5.23 2.19
N GLY A 320 8.71 5.25 1.22
CA GLY A 320 7.27 5.35 1.50
C GLY A 320 6.89 6.64 2.22
N ASN A 321 7.67 7.72 2.03
CA ASN A 321 7.40 9.01 2.64
C ASN A 321 5.99 9.50 2.27
N GLN A 322 5.35 10.23 3.17
CA GLN A 322 4.14 11.01 2.84
C GLN A 322 4.55 12.46 2.63
N VAL A 323 4.10 13.05 1.52
CA VAL A 323 4.45 14.43 1.18
C VAL A 323 3.20 15.21 0.85
N CYS A 324 3.12 16.42 1.39
CA CYS A 324 2.09 17.40 1.06
C CYS A 324 2.75 18.68 0.55
N PHE A 325 2.08 19.37 -0.38
CA PHE A 325 2.57 20.58 -1.01
C PHE A 325 1.58 21.72 -0.85
N THR A 326 2.10 22.93 -0.74
CA THR A 326 1.34 24.17 -0.92
C THR A 326 2.12 25.07 -1.88
N VAL A 327 1.49 25.49 -2.96
CA VAL A 327 2.05 26.46 -3.91
C VAL A 327 1.56 27.87 -3.55
N ASP A 328 2.50 28.80 -3.37
CA ASP A 328 2.25 30.22 -3.16
C ASP A 328 3.11 31.03 -4.14
N GLY A 329 2.50 31.43 -5.26
CA GLY A 329 3.22 32.03 -6.38
C GLY A 329 4.35 31.10 -6.86
N SER A 330 5.58 31.62 -6.90
CA SER A 330 6.80 30.86 -7.27
C SER A 330 7.36 29.95 -6.17
N SER A 331 6.81 30.04 -4.96
CA SER A 331 7.30 29.30 -3.80
C SER A 331 6.49 28.02 -3.58
N ILE A 332 7.21 26.91 -3.40
CA ILE A 332 6.61 25.61 -3.05
C ILE A 332 6.99 25.31 -1.61
N ILE A 333 5.98 25.19 -0.75
CA ILE A 333 6.12 24.71 0.62
C ILE A 333 5.92 23.19 0.60
N ILE A 334 6.92 22.45 1.05
CA ILE A 334 6.96 20.99 1.08
C ILE A 334 6.91 20.56 2.54
N ARG A 335 5.96 19.68 2.87
CA ARG A 335 5.88 19.01 4.16
C ARG A 335 6.11 17.52 3.95
N GLU A 336 7.28 17.04 4.35
CA GLU A 336 7.64 15.61 4.35
C GLU A 336 7.34 15.01 5.71
N THR A 337 6.61 13.90 5.71
CA THR A 337 6.32 13.10 6.91
C THR A 337 6.90 11.71 6.69
N SER A 338 7.71 11.25 7.64
CA SER A 338 8.35 9.94 7.63
C SER A 338 7.94 9.13 8.85
N ILE A 339 8.11 7.80 8.76
CA ILE A 339 7.90 6.87 9.88
C ILE A 339 8.86 7.19 11.04
N HIS A 340 10.00 7.80 10.73
CA HIS A 340 10.95 8.32 11.70
C HIS A 340 10.76 9.84 11.83
N PRO A 341 10.20 10.34 12.95
CA PRO A 341 9.83 11.75 13.12
C PRO A 341 10.98 12.74 12.93
N ASP A 342 12.22 12.31 13.14
CA ASP A 342 13.43 13.12 12.95
C ASP A 342 13.68 13.52 11.48
N TYR A 343 13.02 12.85 10.53
CA TYR A 343 13.06 13.21 9.11
C TYR A 343 11.86 14.07 8.68
N ASN A 344 10.96 14.43 9.61
CA ASN A 344 9.87 15.35 9.30
C ASN A 344 10.45 16.75 9.09
N ASN A 345 10.23 17.28 7.89
CA ASN A 345 10.78 18.57 7.51
C ASN A 345 9.73 19.38 6.76
N ILE A 346 9.65 20.66 7.09
CA ILE A 346 8.91 21.64 6.32
C ILE A 346 9.94 22.58 5.71
N ARG A 347 9.95 22.67 4.39
CA ARG A 347 10.85 23.58 3.67
C ARG A 347 10.12 24.31 2.57
N SER A 348 10.49 25.55 2.31
CA SER A 348 10.06 26.27 1.11
C SER A 348 11.19 26.34 0.08
N VAL A 349 10.82 26.31 -1.20
CA VAL A 349 11.73 26.50 -2.33
C VAL A 349 11.07 27.48 -3.29
N ASP A 350 11.73 28.61 -3.54
CA ASP A 350 11.31 29.54 -4.59
C ASP A 350 11.98 29.17 -5.91
N LEU A 351 11.18 28.91 -6.95
CA LEU A 351 11.68 28.40 -8.22
C LEU A 351 12.47 29.44 -9.03
N PHE A 352 12.19 30.74 -8.89
CA PHE A 352 12.82 31.77 -9.72
C PHE A 352 14.11 32.32 -9.11
N THR A 353 14.16 32.39 -7.79
CA THR A 353 15.36 32.83 -7.05
C THR A 353 16.26 31.65 -6.65
N GLY A 354 15.69 30.45 -6.47
CA GLY A 354 16.39 29.29 -5.94
C GLY A 354 16.54 29.31 -4.42
N ALA A 355 15.95 30.31 -3.75
CA ALA A 355 16.00 30.44 -2.30
C ALA A 355 15.33 29.25 -1.62
N LYS A 356 16.00 28.70 -0.59
CA LYS A 356 15.51 27.60 0.22
C LYS A 356 15.45 28.03 1.68
N GLN A 357 14.34 27.75 2.36
CA GLN A 357 14.17 28.07 3.77
C GLN A 357 13.59 26.86 4.52
N ALA A 358 14.21 26.50 5.64
CA ALA A 358 13.61 25.56 6.58
C ALA A 358 12.55 26.32 7.40
N LEU A 359 11.36 25.74 7.50
CA LEU A 359 10.24 26.29 8.26
C LEU A 359 10.07 25.48 9.56
N PRO A 360 9.67 26.13 10.66
CA PRO A 360 9.47 25.43 11.93
C PRO A 360 8.37 24.36 11.81
N ASN A 361 8.62 23.19 12.39
CA ASN A 361 7.60 22.14 12.55
C ASN A 361 6.52 22.68 13.50
N GLY A 362 5.40 23.12 12.93
CA GLY A 362 4.25 23.64 13.66
C GLY A 362 3.44 22.58 14.39
#